data_AF-A0A838F9S9-F1
#
_entry.id   AF-A0A838F9S9-F1
#
_cell.length_a   1.000
_cell.length_b   1.000
_cell.length_c   1.000
_cell.angle_alpha   90.00
_cell.angle_beta   90.00
_cell.angle_gamma   90.00
#
_symmetry.space_group_name_H-M   'P 1'
#
loop_
_entity.id
_entity.type
_entity.pdbx_description
1 polymer ?
#
loop_
_entity_poly.entity_id
_entity_poly.type
_entity_poly.pdbx_seq_one_letter_code
_entity_poly.pdbx_strand_id
1 'polypeptide(L)'
;MKHIFNNLTLALLLLIQLTVCSCRKIFLDDDIANNPKENFEYLWNDIKNRYSYLDYKGLDWNAIHDEYSAQIHDGMSQEELFSVLANMMNEMKDGHVNLTSPFNLSIYFPITLNSPENYNGRLVLEKYLLRNPDQYYITGPIQNSIFDTLGVKVGYIRYRSFSEQLQPSDINYVVSRFNEENVDGVIIDVRSNGGGSVSNVFTFINRFVDSTRLAYISQIKTGPGAEDFGDDENVYIQPAGSKQFTKRIALLTNRGSYSATSLFTLAARSLPHFKA
;
A
#
# COMPACT_ATOMS: atom_id res chain seq x y z
N MET A 1 33.65 35.01 26.72
CA MET A 1 33.45 33.56 26.86
C MET A 1 32.08 33.06 26.35
N LYS A 2 30.95 33.72 26.62
CA LYS A 2 29.63 33.28 26.11
C LYS A 2 29.47 33.26 24.57
N HIS A 3 30.12 34.17 23.84
CA HIS A 3 30.03 34.19 22.36
C HIS A 3 30.83 33.08 21.65
N ILE A 4 31.89 32.56 22.27
CA ILE A 4 32.70 31.46 21.70
C ILE A 4 31.96 30.13 21.85
N PHE A 5 31.26 29.93 22.97
CA PHE A 5 30.45 28.73 23.20
C PHE A 5 29.28 28.63 22.22
N ASN A 6 28.59 29.74 21.90
CA ASN A 6 27.46 29.73 20.95
C ASN A 6 27.87 29.39 19.50
N ASN A 7 29.06 29.82 19.08
CA ASN A 7 29.56 29.49 17.74
C ASN A 7 30.02 28.03 17.65
N LEU A 8 30.49 27.45 18.77
CA LEU A 8 30.87 26.04 18.84
C LEU A 8 29.64 25.11 18.84
N THR A 9 28.54 25.48 19.52
CA THR A 9 27.27 24.73 19.46
C THR A 9 26.58 24.86 18.10
N LEU A 10 26.65 26.03 17.45
CA LEU A 10 26.06 26.22 16.12
C LEU A 10 26.85 25.46 15.03
N ALA A 11 28.18 25.41 15.14
CA ALA A 11 29.03 24.61 14.25
C ALA A 11 28.82 23.09 14.46
N LEU A 12 28.60 22.64 15.70
CA LEU A 12 28.32 21.24 16.01
C LEU A 12 26.93 20.81 15.49
N LEU A 13 25.93 21.69 15.54
CA LEU A 13 24.59 21.46 14.97
C LEU A 13 24.60 21.43 13.42
N LEU A 14 25.44 22.25 12.76
CA LEU A 14 25.61 22.19 11.30
C LEU A 14 26.35 20.91 10.85
N LEU A 15 27.30 20.41 11.66
CA LEU A 15 28.03 19.17 11.37
C LEU A 15 27.13 17.93 11.50
N ILE A 16 26.16 17.96 12.42
CA ILE A 16 25.14 16.91 12.60
C ILE A 16 24.09 16.94 11.49
N GLN A 17 23.79 18.10 10.90
CA GLN A 17 22.89 18.18 9.74
C GLN A 17 23.50 17.62 8.45
N LEU A 18 24.83 17.60 8.33
CA LEU A 18 25.55 16.99 7.21
C LEU A 18 25.66 15.46 7.30
N THR A 19 25.44 14.85 8.47
CA THR A 19 25.51 13.39 8.64
C THR A 19 24.19 12.67 8.38
N VAL A 20 23.05 13.37 8.33
CA VAL A 20 21.73 12.75 8.11
C VAL A 20 21.32 12.65 6.63
N CYS A 21 22.14 13.15 5.70
CA CYS A 21 21.94 12.99 4.25
C CYS A 21 22.76 11.84 3.63
N SER A 22 23.51 11.07 4.43
CA SER A 22 24.13 9.83 3.96
C SER A 22 23.17 8.66 4.15
N CYS A 23 22.08 8.68 3.40
CA CYS A 23 21.23 7.51 3.25
C CYS A 23 22.06 6.39 2.58
N ARG A 24 22.28 5.30 3.33
CA ARG A 24 22.35 3.93 2.80
C ARG A 24 23.58 3.51 1.98
N LYS A 25 24.74 4.17 2.12
CA LYS A 25 26.01 3.67 1.55
C LYS A 25 26.84 2.78 2.49
N ILE A 26 26.55 2.77 3.79
CA ILE A 26 27.40 2.10 4.80
C ILE A 26 27.02 0.61 5.01
N PHE A 27 25.92 0.14 4.40
CA PHE A 27 25.41 -1.24 4.54
C PHE A 27 25.28 -1.98 3.20
N LEU A 28 25.95 -1.50 2.15
CA LEU A 28 26.19 -2.33 0.98
C LEU A 28 27.51 -3.05 1.25
N ASP A 29 27.44 -4.38 1.34
CA ASP A 29 28.62 -5.24 1.30
C ASP A 29 29.49 -4.84 0.09
N ASP A 30 30.81 -4.97 0.23
CA ASP A 30 31.84 -4.58 -0.74
C ASP A 30 31.42 -4.74 -2.21
N ASP A 31 31.77 -3.75 -3.05
CA ASP A 31 31.50 -3.63 -4.50
C ASP A 31 31.21 -4.97 -5.20
N ILE A 32 29.96 -5.45 -5.13
CA ILE A 32 29.52 -6.62 -5.88
C ILE A 32 29.80 -6.31 -7.35
N ALA A 33 30.59 -7.15 -7.99
CA ALA A 33 30.99 -6.90 -9.36
C ALA A 33 29.73 -6.83 -10.23
N ASN A 34 29.52 -5.69 -10.90
CA ASN A 34 28.34 -5.49 -11.73
C ASN A 34 28.49 -6.24 -13.07
N ASN A 35 28.31 -7.56 -13.03
CA ASN A 35 28.33 -8.44 -14.20
C ASN A 35 27.10 -9.37 -14.19
N PRO A 36 26.76 -10.03 -15.31
CA PRO A 36 25.56 -10.85 -15.41
C PRO A 36 25.42 -11.93 -14.33
N LYS A 37 26.51 -12.65 -14.03
CA LYS A 37 26.51 -13.76 -13.08
C LYS A 37 26.25 -13.27 -11.64
N GLU A 38 26.98 -12.26 -11.20
CA GLU A 38 26.85 -11.73 -9.85
C GLU A 38 25.48 -11.07 -9.62
N ASN A 39 24.94 -10.37 -10.63
CA ASN A 39 23.58 -9.81 -10.55
C ASN A 39 22.51 -10.91 -10.42
N PHE A 40 22.65 -12.00 -11.19
CA PHE A 40 21.75 -13.15 -11.12
C PHE A 40 21.80 -13.81 -9.74
N GLU A 41 23.00 -14.15 -9.25
CA GLU A 41 23.18 -14.81 -7.95
C GLU A 41 22.69 -13.92 -6.81
N TYR A 42 22.96 -12.62 -6.87
CA TYR A 42 22.48 -11.65 -5.88
C TYR A 42 20.94 -11.62 -5.85
N LEU A 43 20.29 -11.44 -7.00
CA LEU A 43 18.83 -11.37 -7.07
C LEU A 43 18.16 -12.66 -6.60
N TRP A 44 18.68 -13.81 -7.05
CA TRP A 44 18.14 -15.11 -6.65
C TRP A 44 18.26 -15.34 -5.14
N ASN A 45 19.42 -15.01 -4.56
CA ASN A 45 19.64 -15.13 -3.11
C ASN A 45 18.77 -14.14 -2.32
N ASP A 46 18.61 -12.90 -2.78
CA ASP A 46 17.75 -11.93 -2.09
C ASP A 46 16.29 -12.41 -2.04
N ILE A 47 15.77 -12.94 -3.16
CA ILE A 47 14.43 -13.52 -3.22
C ILE A 47 14.32 -14.73 -2.27
N LYS A 48 15.29 -15.64 -2.31
CA LYS A 48 15.33 -16.82 -1.43
C LYS A 48 15.23 -16.45 0.05
N ASN A 49 15.92 -15.40 0.47
CA ASN A 49 16.01 -15.01 1.87
C ASN A 49 14.88 -14.10 2.35
N ARG A 50 14.16 -13.43 1.44
CA ARG A 50 13.23 -12.34 1.80
C ARG A 50 11.83 -12.45 1.22
N TYR A 51 11.61 -13.26 0.18
CA TYR A 51 10.28 -13.43 -0.38
C TYR A 51 9.45 -14.40 0.47
N SER A 52 8.36 -13.90 1.04
CA SER A 52 7.56 -14.63 2.04
C SER A 52 6.74 -15.81 1.49
N TYR A 53 6.64 -15.98 0.17
CA TYR A 53 5.64 -16.86 -0.43
C TYR A 53 6.21 -17.97 -1.33
N LEU A 54 7.51 -18.24 -1.32
CA LEU A 54 8.09 -19.36 -2.10
C LEU A 54 7.45 -20.69 -1.71
N ASP A 55 7.50 -21.04 -0.42
CA ASP A 55 6.97 -22.30 0.10
C ASP A 55 5.45 -22.37 -0.01
N TYR A 56 4.76 -21.27 0.32
CA TYR A 56 3.31 -21.17 0.17
C TYR A 56 2.84 -21.43 -1.26
N LYS A 57 3.63 -21.04 -2.26
CA LYS A 57 3.35 -21.28 -3.68
C LYS A 57 3.90 -22.61 -4.19
N GLY A 58 4.60 -23.38 -3.36
CA GLY A 58 5.22 -24.64 -3.74
C GLY A 58 6.29 -24.48 -4.83
N LEU A 59 6.98 -23.34 -4.86
CA LEU A 59 8.02 -23.06 -5.85
C LEU A 59 9.33 -23.72 -5.42
N ASP A 60 9.86 -24.62 -6.24
CA ASP A 60 11.22 -25.11 -6.07
C ASP A 60 12.19 -24.04 -6.59
N TRP A 61 12.58 -23.14 -5.68
CA TRP A 61 13.42 -22.00 -6.03
C TRP A 61 14.84 -22.43 -6.43
N ASN A 62 15.32 -23.61 -6.01
CA ASN A 62 16.61 -24.15 -6.47
C ASN A 62 16.49 -24.71 -7.89
N ALA A 63 15.42 -25.41 -8.23
CA ALA A 63 15.19 -25.85 -9.62
C ALA A 63 15.07 -24.64 -10.58
N ILE A 64 14.40 -23.58 -10.14
CA ILE A 64 14.34 -22.31 -10.88
C ILE A 64 15.74 -21.68 -11.00
N HIS A 65 16.58 -21.73 -9.97
CA HIS A 65 18.00 -21.31 -10.09
C HIS A 65 18.70 -22.05 -11.22
N ASP A 66 18.64 -23.38 -11.22
CA ASP A 66 19.36 -24.23 -12.17
C ASP A 66 18.91 -23.94 -13.62
N GLU A 67 17.61 -23.72 -13.83
CA GLU A 67 17.05 -23.39 -15.15
C GLU A 67 17.54 -22.03 -15.69
N TYR A 68 17.52 -21.00 -14.85
CA TYR A 68 17.84 -19.64 -15.30
C TYR A 68 19.34 -19.32 -15.25
N SER A 69 20.10 -19.94 -14.35
CA SER A 69 21.56 -19.80 -14.28
C SER A 69 22.24 -20.32 -15.55
N ALA A 70 21.70 -21.38 -16.16
CA ALA A 70 22.18 -21.95 -17.42
C ALA A 70 22.07 -20.97 -18.62
N GLN A 71 21.25 -19.92 -18.50
CA GLN A 71 21.07 -18.89 -19.52
C GLN A 71 22.03 -17.71 -19.32
N ILE A 72 22.72 -17.63 -18.20
CA ILE A 72 23.64 -16.53 -17.87
C ILE A 72 25.03 -16.82 -18.44
N HIS A 73 25.60 -15.85 -19.14
CA HIS A 73 26.96 -15.93 -19.66
C HIS A 73 27.65 -14.57 -19.69
N ASP A 74 28.97 -14.57 -19.86
CA ASP A 74 29.74 -13.35 -20.03
C ASP A 74 29.37 -12.66 -21.36
N GLY A 75 29.33 -11.33 -21.35
CA GLY A 75 29.07 -10.52 -22.54
C GLY A 75 27.59 -10.28 -22.87
N MET A 76 26.65 -10.72 -22.03
CA MET A 76 25.24 -10.35 -22.18
C MET A 76 25.06 -8.82 -22.18
N SER A 77 24.16 -8.34 -23.05
CA SER A 77 23.63 -6.98 -22.95
C SER A 77 22.77 -6.81 -21.69
N GLN A 78 22.51 -5.56 -21.31
CA GLN A 78 21.64 -5.28 -20.15
C GLN A 78 20.21 -5.75 -20.40
N GLU A 79 19.73 -5.68 -21.64
CA GLU A 79 18.40 -6.09 -22.06
C GLU A 79 18.24 -7.62 -22.03
N GLU A 80 19.26 -8.36 -22.46
CA GLU A 80 19.27 -9.84 -22.38
C GLU A 80 19.28 -10.29 -20.92
N LEU A 81 20.18 -9.74 -20.10
CA LEU A 81 20.22 -10.03 -18.67
C LEU A 81 18.88 -9.70 -18.01
N PHE A 82 18.35 -8.50 -18.25
CA PHE A 82 17.05 -8.08 -17.71
C PHE A 82 15.94 -9.06 -18.09
N SER A 83 15.91 -9.54 -19.33
CA SER A 83 14.90 -10.49 -19.79
C SER A 83 14.98 -11.83 -19.04
N VAL A 84 16.17 -12.37 -18.82
CA VAL A 84 16.37 -13.62 -18.06
C VAL A 84 15.95 -13.43 -16.60
N LEU A 85 16.42 -12.37 -15.94
CA LEU A 85 16.06 -12.06 -14.54
C LEU A 85 14.54 -11.81 -14.38
N ALA A 86 13.94 -11.07 -15.31
CA ALA A 86 12.51 -10.81 -15.32
C ALA A 86 11.69 -12.10 -15.47
N ASN A 87 12.11 -13.01 -16.34
CA ASN A 87 11.44 -14.29 -16.53
C ASN A 87 11.53 -15.16 -15.27
N MET A 88 12.72 -15.26 -14.66
CA MET A 88 12.90 -15.94 -13.37
C MET A 88 11.96 -15.39 -12.29
N MET A 89 11.84 -14.07 -12.18
CA MET A 89 10.93 -13.44 -11.22
C MET A 89 9.45 -13.70 -11.55
N ASN A 90 9.10 -13.80 -12.83
CA ASN A 90 7.72 -14.04 -13.26
C ASN A 90 7.21 -15.46 -12.96
N GLU A 91 8.09 -16.43 -12.68
CA GLU A 91 7.71 -17.75 -12.16
C GLU A 91 6.97 -17.67 -10.81
N MET A 92 7.22 -16.60 -10.03
CA MET A 92 6.48 -16.35 -8.79
C MET A 92 5.01 -15.99 -9.04
N LYS A 93 4.63 -15.62 -10.27
CA LYS A 93 3.26 -15.26 -10.67
C LYS A 93 2.64 -14.21 -9.74
N ASP A 94 3.44 -13.23 -9.34
CA ASP A 94 3.08 -12.22 -8.36
C ASP A 94 3.08 -10.82 -8.99
N GLY A 95 1.93 -10.15 -8.98
CA GLY A 95 1.81 -8.77 -9.50
C GLY A 95 2.49 -7.71 -8.64
N HIS A 96 2.93 -8.04 -7.42
CA HIS A 96 3.66 -7.13 -6.54
C HIS A 96 5.18 -7.33 -6.60
N VAL A 97 5.65 -8.31 -7.37
CA VAL A 97 7.08 -8.54 -7.62
C VAL A 97 7.42 -7.96 -8.99
N ASN A 98 8.36 -7.02 -9.01
CA ASN A 98 8.73 -6.29 -10.21
C ASN A 98 10.25 -6.15 -10.29
N LEU A 99 10.79 -6.16 -11.51
CA LEU A 99 12.19 -5.84 -11.79
C LEU A 99 12.26 -4.52 -12.54
N THR A 100 13.01 -3.55 -12.01
CA THR A 100 13.13 -2.21 -12.60
C THR A 100 14.53 -2.00 -13.15
N SER A 101 14.61 -1.46 -14.36
CA SER A 101 15.83 -0.93 -14.98
C SER A 101 15.57 0.48 -15.54
N PRO A 102 16.61 1.21 -16.00
CA PRO A 102 16.41 2.50 -16.66
C PRO A 102 15.57 2.44 -17.94
N PHE A 103 15.48 1.28 -18.58
CA PHE A 103 14.83 1.11 -19.88
C PHE A 103 13.52 0.31 -19.80
N ASN A 104 13.27 -0.47 -18.74
CA ASN A 104 12.09 -1.32 -18.65
C ASN A 104 11.68 -1.68 -17.22
N LEU A 105 10.43 -2.12 -17.07
CA LEU A 105 9.82 -2.62 -15.84
C LEU A 105 9.15 -3.98 -16.11
N SER A 106 9.60 -5.03 -15.43
CA SER A 106 8.93 -6.34 -15.49
C SER A 106 7.76 -6.36 -14.52
N ILE A 107 6.58 -6.73 -15.02
CA ILE A 107 5.34 -6.88 -14.25
C ILE A 107 4.65 -8.17 -14.68
N TYR A 108 4.21 -8.98 -13.72
CA TYR A 108 3.35 -10.13 -14.00
C TYR A 108 1.87 -9.69 -14.19
N PHE A 109 1.51 -9.29 -15.41
CA PHE A 109 0.16 -8.79 -15.74
C PHE A 109 -1.03 -9.79 -15.63
N PRO A 110 -0.88 -11.13 -15.79
CA PRO A 110 -2.05 -12.01 -15.79
C PRO A 110 -2.92 -11.90 -14.53
N ILE A 111 -2.33 -11.54 -13.38
CA ILE A 111 -3.07 -11.38 -12.12
C ILE A 111 -4.08 -10.22 -12.12
N THR A 112 -3.85 -9.19 -12.94
CA THR A 112 -4.75 -8.04 -13.10
C THR A 112 -5.74 -8.26 -14.24
N LEU A 113 -5.33 -8.94 -15.31
CA LEU A 113 -6.16 -9.18 -16.50
C LEU A 113 -7.19 -10.31 -16.33
N ASN A 114 -6.96 -11.25 -15.41
CA ASN A 114 -7.87 -12.38 -15.17
C ASN A 114 -9.08 -12.03 -14.28
N SER A 115 -9.42 -10.75 -14.12
CA SER A 115 -10.54 -10.30 -13.31
C SER A 115 -11.29 -9.15 -13.99
N PRO A 116 -12.63 -9.10 -13.90
CA PRO A 116 -13.38 -7.96 -14.42
C PRO A 116 -13.01 -6.68 -13.65
N GLU A 117 -13.00 -5.55 -14.36
CA GLU A 117 -12.66 -4.25 -13.78
C GLU A 117 -13.62 -3.87 -12.63
N ASN A 118 -14.90 -4.25 -12.74
CA ASN A 118 -15.95 -4.00 -11.73
C ASN A 118 -16.07 -2.52 -11.28
N TYR A 119 -15.64 -1.61 -12.16
CA TYR A 119 -15.68 -0.17 -11.91
C TYR A 119 -15.93 0.57 -13.22
N ASN A 120 -16.77 1.61 -13.15
CA ASN A 120 -16.94 2.58 -14.22
C ASN A 120 -17.06 3.96 -13.59
N GLY A 121 -16.01 4.78 -13.75
CA GLY A 121 -15.92 6.07 -13.08
C GLY A 121 -17.04 7.05 -13.46
N ARG A 122 -17.47 7.04 -14.73
CA ARG A 122 -18.58 7.90 -15.19
C ARG A 122 -19.90 7.47 -14.55
N LEU A 123 -20.18 6.17 -14.51
CA LEU A 123 -21.38 5.65 -13.86
C LEU A 123 -21.40 5.99 -12.36
N VAL A 124 -20.28 5.83 -11.66
CA VAL A 124 -20.16 6.20 -10.25
C VAL A 124 -20.42 7.70 -10.04
N LEU A 125 -19.83 8.53 -10.90
CA LEU A 125 -20.02 9.97 -10.84
C LEU A 125 -21.49 10.36 -11.06
N GLU A 126 -22.09 9.92 -12.17
CA GLU A 126 -23.42 10.36 -12.59
C GLU A 126 -24.55 9.75 -11.76
N LYS A 127 -24.43 8.49 -11.33
CA LYS A 127 -25.52 7.75 -10.67
C LYS A 127 -25.46 7.76 -9.15
N TYR A 128 -24.31 8.09 -8.56
CA TYR A 128 -24.13 8.05 -7.10
C TYR A 128 -23.63 9.40 -6.57
N LEU A 129 -22.46 9.87 -7.00
CA LEU A 129 -21.89 11.11 -6.46
C LEU A 129 -22.77 12.33 -6.80
N LEU A 130 -23.16 12.48 -8.07
CA LEU A 130 -24.04 13.56 -8.56
C LEU A 130 -25.52 13.20 -8.52
N ARG A 131 -25.91 12.14 -7.80
CA ARG A 131 -27.33 11.78 -7.65
C ARG A 131 -28.13 12.89 -6.98
N ASN A 132 -27.49 13.60 -6.05
CA ASN A 132 -27.98 14.84 -5.46
C ASN A 132 -26.88 15.91 -5.60
N PRO A 133 -26.85 16.66 -6.72
CA PRO A 133 -25.76 17.60 -7.00
C PRO A 133 -25.54 18.65 -5.92
N ASP A 134 -26.60 19.12 -5.27
CA ASP A 134 -26.53 20.11 -4.18
C ASP A 134 -25.87 19.56 -2.91
N GLN A 135 -25.76 18.24 -2.81
CA GLN A 135 -25.12 17.55 -1.69
C GLN A 135 -23.77 16.92 -2.07
N TYR A 136 -23.29 17.09 -3.30
CA TYR A 136 -22.00 16.56 -3.77
C TYR A 136 -20.83 17.50 -3.46
N TYR A 137 -19.90 17.05 -2.61
CA TYR A 137 -18.78 17.86 -2.14
C TYR A 137 -17.45 17.16 -2.45
N ILE A 138 -16.40 17.96 -2.60
CA ILE A 138 -15.01 17.50 -2.59
C ILE A 138 -14.37 18.07 -1.34
N THR A 139 -13.83 17.21 -0.47
CA THR A 139 -13.20 17.60 0.79
C THR A 139 -11.83 16.93 0.88
N GLY A 140 -10.77 17.70 0.69
CA GLY A 140 -9.44 17.14 0.45
C GLY A 140 -9.47 16.16 -0.75
N PRO A 141 -8.93 14.95 -0.62
CA PRO A 141 -8.96 13.93 -1.69
C PRO A 141 -10.27 13.13 -1.75
N ILE A 142 -11.26 13.46 -0.91
CA ILE A 142 -12.51 12.71 -0.79
C ILE A 142 -13.61 13.37 -1.62
N GLN A 143 -14.15 12.64 -2.58
CA GLN A 143 -15.44 12.98 -3.17
C GLN A 143 -16.54 12.37 -2.29
N ASN A 144 -17.50 13.17 -1.83
CA ASN A 144 -18.58 12.70 -0.98
C ASN A 144 -19.94 13.26 -1.40
N SER A 145 -21.01 12.54 -1.08
CA SER A 145 -22.38 12.95 -1.39
C SER A 145 -23.37 12.38 -0.38
N ILE A 146 -24.54 12.99 -0.27
CA ILE A 146 -25.66 12.50 0.52
C ILE A 146 -26.90 12.47 -0.37
N PHE A 147 -27.58 11.34 -0.42
CA PHE A 147 -28.81 11.19 -1.18
C PHE A 147 -29.78 10.20 -0.51
N ASP A 148 -31.07 10.38 -0.77
CA ASP A 148 -32.09 9.46 -0.32
C ASP A 148 -32.34 8.37 -1.37
N THR A 149 -32.47 7.13 -0.92
CA THR A 149 -32.82 5.99 -1.77
C THR A 149 -33.58 4.95 -0.96
N LEU A 150 -34.70 4.46 -1.48
CA LEU A 150 -35.52 3.42 -0.82
C LEU A 150 -35.89 3.75 0.64
N GLY A 151 -36.12 5.04 0.94
CA GLY A 151 -36.44 5.50 2.30
C GLY A 151 -35.25 5.55 3.27
N VAL A 152 -34.02 5.44 2.77
CA VAL A 152 -32.78 5.50 3.56
C VAL A 152 -31.92 6.67 3.07
N LYS A 153 -31.41 7.47 3.99
CA LYS A 153 -30.44 8.54 3.69
C LYS A 153 -29.04 7.95 3.67
N VAL A 154 -28.41 7.95 2.51
CA VAL A 154 -27.10 7.32 2.28
C VAL A 154 -26.02 8.37 2.11
N GLY A 155 -24.93 8.23 2.85
CA GLY A 155 -23.67 8.92 2.59
C GLY A 155 -22.82 8.09 1.61
N TYR A 156 -22.23 8.72 0.61
CA TYR A 156 -21.30 8.08 -0.31
C TYR A 156 -19.93 8.73 -0.18
N ILE A 157 -18.88 7.93 -0.06
CA ILE A 157 -17.48 8.37 0.00
C ILE A 157 -16.72 7.66 -1.11
N ARG A 158 -16.01 8.41 -1.94
CA ARG A 158 -15.00 7.90 -2.87
C ARG A 158 -13.65 8.47 -2.47
N TYR A 159 -12.73 7.58 -2.08
CA TYR A 159 -11.33 7.94 -1.85
C TYR A 159 -10.45 7.20 -2.87
N ARG A 160 -9.96 7.95 -3.85
CA ARG A 160 -9.42 7.40 -5.11
C ARG A 160 -8.05 6.77 -4.96
N SER A 161 -7.23 7.30 -4.09
CA SER A 161 -5.86 6.85 -3.88
C SER A 161 -5.40 7.21 -2.48
N PHE A 162 -4.82 6.26 -1.74
CA PHE A 162 -4.14 6.58 -0.48
C PHE A 162 -2.82 7.35 -0.69
N SER A 163 -2.37 7.56 -1.94
CA SER A 163 -1.25 8.46 -2.23
C SER A 163 -1.67 9.93 -2.22
N GLU A 164 -2.97 10.22 -2.38
CA GLU A 164 -3.48 11.58 -2.22
C GLU A 164 -3.59 11.90 -0.73
N GLN A 165 -2.83 12.90 -0.28
CA GLN A 165 -2.73 13.24 1.14
C GLN A 165 -4.09 13.59 1.74
N LEU A 166 -4.47 12.86 2.79
CA LEU A 166 -5.67 13.13 3.57
C LEU A 166 -5.29 13.84 4.86
N GLN A 167 -5.90 14.99 5.14
CA GLN A 167 -5.73 15.66 6.43
C GLN A 167 -6.80 15.17 7.42
N PRO A 168 -6.49 15.09 8.73
CA PRO A 168 -7.49 14.75 9.75
C PRO A 168 -8.74 15.65 9.73
N SER A 169 -8.60 16.92 9.33
CA SER A 169 -9.69 17.88 9.17
C SER A 169 -10.66 17.51 8.05
N ASP A 170 -10.16 16.92 6.96
CA ASP A 170 -10.97 16.59 5.79
C ASP A 170 -11.99 15.51 6.15
N ILE A 171 -11.52 14.41 6.74
CA ILE A 171 -12.41 13.32 7.14
C ILE A 171 -13.27 13.71 8.37
N ASN A 172 -12.77 14.57 9.27
CA ASN A 172 -13.59 15.14 10.35
C ASN A 172 -14.81 15.86 9.77
N TYR A 173 -14.62 16.67 8.73
CA TYR A 173 -15.69 17.42 8.11
C TYR A 173 -16.74 16.51 7.47
N VAL A 174 -16.31 15.53 6.67
CA VAL A 174 -17.22 14.57 6.02
C VAL A 174 -18.06 13.82 7.05
N VAL A 175 -17.43 13.30 8.10
CA VAL A 175 -18.12 12.52 9.15
C VAL A 175 -19.04 13.39 10.00
N SER A 176 -18.64 14.63 10.31
CA SER A 176 -19.51 15.57 11.03
C SER A 176 -20.76 15.88 10.23
N ARG A 177 -20.60 16.20 8.94
CA ARG A 177 -21.73 16.46 8.04
C ARG A 177 -22.67 15.26 7.93
N PHE A 178 -22.15 14.04 7.78
CA PHE A 178 -23.00 12.84 7.72
C PHE A 178 -23.79 12.62 9.01
N ASN A 179 -23.21 12.92 10.17
CA ASN A 179 -23.90 12.86 11.45
C ASN A 179 -24.97 13.95 11.58
N GLU A 180 -24.65 15.20 11.24
CA GLU A 180 -25.56 16.36 11.30
C GLU A 180 -26.77 16.18 10.37
N GLU A 181 -26.54 15.63 9.19
CA GLU A 181 -27.59 15.30 8.22
C GLU A 181 -28.37 14.03 8.58
N ASN A 182 -28.03 13.36 9.69
CA ASN A 182 -28.66 12.12 10.13
C ASN A 182 -28.61 11.00 9.07
N VAL A 183 -27.49 10.85 8.37
CA VAL A 183 -27.26 9.73 7.44
C VAL A 183 -27.47 8.39 8.15
N ASP A 184 -28.17 7.46 7.51
CA ASP A 184 -28.52 6.14 8.06
C ASP A 184 -27.41 5.10 7.86
N GLY A 185 -26.65 5.23 6.77
CA GLY A 185 -25.53 4.36 6.44
C GLY A 185 -24.63 4.96 5.36
N VAL A 186 -23.39 4.48 5.28
CA VAL A 186 -22.38 5.00 4.36
C VAL A 186 -21.91 3.92 3.40
N ILE A 187 -21.74 4.28 2.14
CA ILE A 187 -21.01 3.50 1.14
C ILE A 187 -19.61 4.10 1.02
N ILE A 188 -18.59 3.30 1.30
CA ILE A 188 -17.17 3.66 1.09
C ILE A 188 -16.69 2.94 -0.17
N ASP A 189 -16.37 3.69 -1.21
CA ASP A 189 -15.88 3.19 -2.49
C ASP A 189 -14.38 3.40 -2.65
N VAL A 190 -13.63 2.31 -2.50
CA VAL A 190 -12.18 2.23 -2.73
C VAL A 190 -11.85 1.31 -3.91
N ARG A 191 -12.81 1.07 -4.82
CA ARG A 191 -12.54 0.40 -6.09
C ARG A 191 -11.52 1.20 -6.90
N SER A 192 -10.61 0.49 -7.55
CA SER A 192 -9.50 1.07 -8.32
C SER A 192 -8.64 2.05 -7.52
N ASN A 193 -8.49 1.79 -6.21
CA ASN A 193 -7.52 2.46 -5.33
C ASN A 193 -6.32 1.54 -5.12
N GLY A 194 -5.21 1.83 -5.80
CA GLY A 194 -3.97 1.03 -5.76
C GLY A 194 -3.14 1.19 -4.49
N GLY A 195 -3.68 1.84 -3.45
CA GLY A 195 -2.99 2.05 -2.18
C GLY A 195 -2.27 3.40 -2.15
N GLY A 196 -1.11 3.43 -1.50
CA GLY A 196 -0.35 4.64 -1.20
C GLY A 196 0.07 4.67 0.28
N SER A 197 -0.15 5.80 0.95
CA SER A 197 0.31 5.97 2.33
C SER A 197 -0.52 5.17 3.33
N VAL A 198 0.15 4.34 4.14
CA VAL A 198 -0.44 3.65 5.29
C VAL A 198 -0.93 4.65 6.35
N SER A 199 -0.31 5.82 6.50
CA SER A 199 -0.80 6.84 7.44
C SER A 199 -2.17 7.39 7.04
N ASN A 200 -2.46 7.47 5.73
CA ASN A 200 -3.78 7.87 5.24
C ASN A 200 -4.84 6.79 5.52
N VAL A 201 -4.46 5.50 5.51
CA VAL A 201 -5.33 4.39 5.93
C VAL A 201 -5.83 4.63 7.36
N PHE A 202 -4.91 4.83 8.31
CA PHE A 202 -5.27 5.06 9.71
C PHE A 202 -6.00 6.37 9.94
N THR A 203 -5.60 7.46 9.26
CA THR A 203 -6.29 8.75 9.32
C THR A 203 -7.75 8.61 8.91
N PHE A 204 -8.02 7.80 7.89
CA PHE A 204 -9.36 7.56 7.35
C PHE A 204 -10.17 6.58 8.20
N ILE A 205 -9.70 5.34 8.41
CA ILE A 205 -10.48 4.27 9.05
C ILE A 205 -10.84 4.61 10.50
N ASN A 206 -9.97 5.31 11.23
CA ASN A 206 -10.16 5.64 12.65
C ASN A 206 -11.35 6.58 12.93
N ARG A 207 -12.03 7.08 11.89
CA ARG A 207 -13.30 7.83 11.99
C ARG A 207 -14.55 6.95 11.97
N PHE A 208 -14.35 5.68 11.72
CA PHE A 208 -15.41 4.68 11.66
C PHE A 208 -15.23 3.61 12.75
N VAL A 209 -14.39 3.88 13.76
CA VAL A 209 -14.08 2.92 14.83
C VAL A 209 -14.84 3.31 16.09
N ASP A 210 -15.45 2.32 16.74
CA ASP A 210 -16.22 2.47 17.98
C ASP A 210 -15.36 2.25 19.24
N SER A 211 -14.43 1.31 19.19
CA SER A 211 -13.49 0.96 20.24
C SER A 211 -12.19 0.44 19.66
N THR A 212 -11.08 0.52 20.41
CA THR A 212 -9.79 -0.04 19.99
C THR A 212 -9.89 -1.53 19.70
N ARG A 213 -9.35 -1.97 18.55
CA ARG A 213 -9.41 -3.35 18.07
C ARG A 213 -8.10 -3.73 17.37
N LEU A 214 -7.71 -5.00 17.49
CA LEU A 214 -6.67 -5.59 16.64
C LEU A 214 -7.21 -5.62 15.21
N ALA A 215 -6.47 -5.00 14.29
CA ALA A 215 -6.82 -4.95 12.87
C ALA A 215 -6.20 -6.13 12.11
N TYR A 216 -4.91 -6.33 12.28
CA TYR A 216 -4.15 -7.43 11.68
C TYR A 216 -2.83 -7.64 12.42
N ILE A 217 -2.18 -8.75 12.13
CA ILE A 217 -0.83 -9.09 12.55
C ILE A 217 0.07 -8.98 11.32
N SER A 218 1.26 -8.40 11.51
CA SER A 218 2.30 -8.33 10.48
C SER A 218 3.52 -9.11 10.96
N GLN A 219 4.20 -9.76 10.02
CA GLN A 219 5.46 -10.44 10.26
C GLN A 219 6.43 -10.10 9.12
N ILE A 220 7.72 -10.10 9.41
CA ILE A 220 8.78 -9.84 8.43
C ILE A 220 9.55 -11.15 8.19
N LYS A 221 9.76 -11.52 6.93
CA LYS A 221 10.62 -12.66 6.57
C LYS A 221 12.07 -12.33 6.93
N THR A 222 12.68 -13.15 7.77
CA THR A 222 14.03 -12.94 8.31
C THR A 222 15.06 -13.95 7.81
N GLY A 223 14.63 -15.00 7.10
CA GLY A 223 15.50 -16.04 6.59
C GLY A 223 14.86 -16.89 5.50
N PRO A 224 15.61 -17.84 4.93
CA PRO A 224 15.18 -18.64 3.77
C PRO A 224 14.25 -19.81 4.13
N GLY A 225 14.20 -20.24 5.38
CA GLY A 225 13.32 -21.32 5.82
C GLY A 225 11.85 -20.89 5.81
N ALA A 226 10.93 -21.82 5.55
CA ALA A 226 9.49 -21.54 5.40
C ALA A 226 8.90 -20.73 6.55
N GLU A 227 9.31 -21.03 7.79
CA GLU A 227 8.81 -20.41 9.01
C GLU A 227 9.76 -19.33 9.57
N ASP A 228 10.79 -18.92 8.82
CA ASP A 228 11.75 -17.89 9.25
C ASP A 228 11.15 -16.49 9.20
N PHE A 229 10.16 -16.23 10.05
CA PHE A 229 9.54 -14.95 10.28
C PHE A 229 9.95 -14.39 11.65
N GLY A 230 10.09 -13.07 11.73
CA GLY A 230 10.27 -12.37 13.01
C GLY A 230 9.01 -12.39 13.87
N ASP A 231 9.09 -11.73 15.02
CA ASP A 231 7.98 -11.64 15.97
C ASP A 231 6.72 -11.00 15.37
N ASP A 232 5.57 -11.38 15.91
CA ASP A 232 4.27 -10.80 15.54
C ASP A 232 4.18 -9.32 15.91
N GLU A 233 3.98 -8.48 14.91
CA GLU A 233 3.62 -7.07 15.11
C GLU A 233 2.10 -6.90 15.07
N ASN A 234 1.51 -6.70 16.24
CA ASN A 234 0.09 -6.42 16.38
C ASN A 234 -0.26 -4.98 15.96
N VAL A 235 -1.10 -4.84 14.95
CA VAL A 235 -1.55 -3.53 14.45
C VAL A 235 -2.97 -3.24 14.90
N TYR A 236 -3.18 -2.10 15.53
CA TYR A 236 -4.46 -1.69 16.11
C TYR A 236 -5.09 -0.51 15.35
N ILE A 237 -6.42 -0.49 15.32
CA ILE A 237 -7.23 0.69 14.98
C ILE A 237 -7.99 1.16 16.22
N GLN A 238 -8.26 2.47 16.30
CA GLN A 238 -8.92 3.06 17.46
C GLN A 238 -9.72 4.30 17.06
N PRO A 239 -10.75 4.68 17.83
CA PRO A 239 -11.46 5.93 17.59
C PRO A 239 -10.50 7.11 17.65
N ALA A 240 -10.50 7.94 16.61
CA ALA A 240 -9.71 9.18 16.58
C ALA A 240 -10.50 10.31 15.91
N GLY A 241 -10.21 11.57 16.26
CA GLY A 241 -10.90 12.75 15.73
C GLY A 241 -12.09 13.21 16.59
N SER A 242 -12.78 14.25 16.12
CA SER A 242 -13.84 14.91 16.91
C SER A 242 -15.19 14.19 16.86
N LYS A 243 -15.43 13.37 15.83
CA LYS A 243 -16.68 12.64 15.60
C LYS A 243 -16.38 11.28 14.97
N GLN A 244 -17.22 10.30 15.29
CA GLN A 244 -17.21 8.96 14.71
C GLN A 244 -18.48 8.73 13.89
N PHE A 245 -18.40 7.89 12.86
CA PHE A 245 -19.57 7.31 12.19
C PHE A 245 -19.54 5.79 12.34
N THR A 246 -20.38 5.26 13.23
CA THR A 246 -20.41 3.82 13.59
C THR A 246 -21.74 3.16 13.24
N LYS A 247 -22.57 3.80 12.41
CA LYS A 247 -23.74 3.17 11.79
C LYS A 247 -23.29 2.21 10.68
N ARG A 248 -24.24 1.68 9.90
CA ARG A 248 -23.98 0.67 8.86
C ARG A 248 -23.07 1.22 7.76
N ILE A 249 -22.04 0.45 7.39
CA ILE A 249 -21.09 0.80 6.33
C ILE A 249 -21.01 -0.34 5.32
N ALA A 250 -21.20 -0.02 4.04
CA ALA A 250 -20.91 -0.90 2.92
C ALA A 250 -19.58 -0.50 2.28
N LEU A 251 -18.66 -1.44 2.12
CA LEU A 251 -17.34 -1.22 1.55
C LEU A 251 -17.26 -1.82 0.14
N LEU A 252 -16.99 -1.01 -0.87
CA LEU A 252 -16.81 -1.45 -2.24
C LEU A 252 -15.33 -1.60 -2.58
N THR A 253 -14.94 -2.80 -3.01
CA THR A 253 -13.59 -3.15 -3.47
C THR A 253 -13.65 -3.83 -4.83
N ASN A 254 -12.53 -3.85 -5.57
CA ASN A 254 -12.36 -4.60 -6.80
C ASN A 254 -10.91 -5.10 -6.93
N ARG A 255 -10.56 -5.69 -8.08
CA ARG A 255 -9.17 -6.14 -8.31
C ARG A 255 -8.15 -5.01 -8.29
N GLY A 256 -8.58 -3.77 -8.55
CA GLY A 256 -7.76 -2.57 -8.45
C GLY A 256 -7.63 -2.01 -7.02
N SER A 257 -8.18 -2.67 -6.00
CA SER A 257 -8.02 -2.34 -4.58
C SER A 257 -6.86 -3.16 -3.99
N TYR A 258 -5.63 -2.62 -3.97
CA TYR A 258 -4.43 -3.35 -3.52
C TYR A 258 -3.46 -2.48 -2.70
N SER A 259 -2.33 -3.06 -2.25
CA SER A 259 -1.32 -2.41 -1.40
C SER A 259 -1.93 -1.88 -0.09
N ALA A 260 -1.72 -0.62 0.27
CA ALA A 260 -2.30 -0.01 1.47
C ALA A 260 -3.84 -0.13 1.52
N THR A 261 -4.52 -0.21 0.36
CA THR A 261 -5.97 -0.49 0.33
C THR A 261 -6.30 -1.88 0.86
N SER A 262 -5.43 -2.89 0.66
CA SER A 262 -5.60 -4.21 1.27
C SER A 262 -5.47 -4.16 2.80
N LEU A 263 -4.59 -3.31 3.33
CA LEU A 263 -4.50 -3.09 4.78
C LEU A 263 -5.76 -2.38 5.32
N PHE A 264 -6.29 -1.41 4.56
CA PHE A 264 -7.56 -0.78 4.88
C PHE A 264 -8.72 -1.79 4.90
N THR A 265 -8.82 -2.71 3.94
CA THR A 265 -9.91 -3.70 3.91
C THR A 265 -9.78 -4.73 5.03
N LEU A 266 -8.55 -5.13 5.39
CA LEU A 266 -8.30 -5.97 6.58
C LEU A 266 -8.71 -5.26 7.87
N ALA A 267 -8.32 -3.99 8.04
CA ALA A 267 -8.73 -3.19 9.18
C ALA A 267 -10.25 -2.98 9.24
N ALA A 268 -10.89 -2.71 8.10
CA ALA A 268 -12.35 -2.57 8.01
C ALA A 268 -13.07 -3.87 8.39
N ARG A 269 -12.53 -5.04 8.04
CA ARG A 269 -13.09 -6.35 8.37
C ARG A 269 -13.13 -6.63 9.88
N SER A 270 -12.30 -5.98 10.69
CA SER A 270 -12.35 -6.13 12.15
C SER A 270 -13.50 -5.33 12.80
N LEU A 271 -14.21 -4.48 12.04
CA LEU A 271 -15.30 -3.64 12.53
C LEU A 271 -16.67 -4.29 12.25
N PRO A 272 -17.54 -4.46 13.28
CA PRO A 272 -18.79 -5.23 13.15
C PRO A 272 -19.85 -4.56 12.26
N HIS A 273 -19.80 -3.23 12.13
CA HIS A 273 -20.72 -2.43 11.31
C HIS A 273 -20.29 -2.25 9.86
N PHE A 274 -19.11 -2.79 9.47
CA PHE A 274 -18.70 -2.90 8.08
C PHE A 274 -19.22 -4.19 7.43
N LYS A 275 -19.67 -4.07 6.18
CA LYS A 275 -19.98 -5.19 5.28
C LYS A 275 -19.24 -4.94 3.97
N ALA A 276 -18.42 -5.89 3.55
CA ALA A 276 -17.66 -5.89 2.29
C ALA A 276 -18.22 -6.95 1.35
#